data_AF-A0A6S7LTU8-F1
#
_entry.id   AF-A0A6S7LTU8-F1
#
_cell.length_a   1.000
_cell.length_b   1.000
_cell.length_c   1.000
_cell.angle_alpha   90.00
_cell.angle_beta   90.00
_cell.angle_gamma   90.00
#
_symmetry.space_group_name_H-M   'P 1'
#
loop_
_entity.id
_entity.type
_entity.pdbx_description
1 polymer ?
#
loop_
_entity_poly.entity_id
_entity_poly.type
_entity_poly.pdbx_seq_one_letter_code
_entity_poly.pdbx_strand_id
1 'polypeptide(L)'
;MSKETQTKVKFSYNRSSRKVLIDVKHGTNVWFPGELATVLGFNQDTIIEKKTSSPYAADINGGFSSMYVYTDIVDAQFVGDVKVSLLRIVNIEGEYGNTVHTSFRNLQYVPVKVNSFETIEVNIKMAKTKTSHLSSGSQSQHFTLDRVDLSTLSKNARKTSCGC
;
A
#
# COMPACT_ATOMS: atom_id res chain seq x y z
N MET A 1 -41.62 -5.91 -20.43
CA MET A 1 -41.61 -4.83 -19.41
C MET A 1 -40.71 -5.28 -18.27
N SER A 2 -39.49 -4.74 -18.21
CA SER A 2 -38.50 -5.07 -17.17
C SER A 2 -38.93 -4.45 -15.83
N LYS A 3 -39.05 -5.26 -14.77
CA LYS A 3 -39.30 -4.76 -13.42
C LYS A 3 -37.98 -4.26 -12.85
N GLU A 4 -37.81 -2.94 -12.81
CA GLU A 4 -36.66 -2.29 -12.20
C GLU A 4 -36.76 -2.43 -10.67
N THR A 5 -35.86 -3.22 -10.08
CA THR A 5 -35.81 -3.44 -8.64
C THR A 5 -35.44 -2.13 -7.95
N GLN A 6 -36.43 -1.43 -7.39
CA GLN A 6 -36.16 -0.21 -6.61
C GLN A 6 -35.37 -0.55 -5.35
N THR A 7 -34.06 -0.33 -5.37
CA THR A 7 -33.24 -0.37 -4.17
C THR A 7 -33.63 0.76 -3.22
N LYS A 8 -33.77 0.43 -1.92
CA LYS A 8 -34.09 1.39 -0.85
C LYS A 8 -32.89 2.25 -0.45
N VAL A 9 -31.69 1.78 -0.75
CA VAL A 9 -30.41 2.43 -0.47
C VAL A 9 -29.56 2.37 -1.73
N LYS A 10 -28.97 3.50 -2.12
CA LYS A 10 -28.02 3.60 -3.23
C LYS A 10 -26.70 4.17 -2.74
N PHE A 11 -25.62 3.47 -3.06
CA PHE A 11 -24.25 3.89 -2.81
C PHE A 11 -23.66 4.48 -4.08
N SER A 12 -22.88 5.55 -3.94
CA SER A 12 -22.16 6.17 -5.05
C SER A 12 -20.83 6.72 -4.53
N TYR A 13 -19.78 6.67 -5.34
CA TYR A 13 -18.47 7.20 -4.99
C TYR A 13 -18.08 8.30 -5.97
N ASN A 14 -17.75 9.47 -5.46
CA ASN A 14 -17.22 10.57 -6.27
C ASN A 14 -15.70 10.48 -6.29
N ARG A 15 -15.12 10.08 -7.42
CA ARG A 15 -13.66 9.93 -7.59
C ARG A 15 -12.88 11.23 -7.44
N SER A 16 -13.49 12.38 -7.77
CA SER A 16 -12.83 13.69 -7.70
C SER A 16 -12.74 14.20 -6.26
N SER A 17 -13.83 14.11 -5.50
CA SER A 17 -13.83 14.51 -4.09
C SER A 17 -13.38 13.39 -3.15
N ARG A 18 -13.24 12.16 -3.66
CA ARG A 18 -13.03 10.91 -2.92
C ARG A 18 -14.07 10.65 -1.83
N LYS A 19 -15.29 11.18 -1.99
CA LYS A 19 -16.37 11.05 -1.00
C LYS A 19 -17.39 10.01 -1.41
N VAL A 20 -17.94 9.32 -0.41
CA VAL A 20 -19.08 8.40 -0.59
C VAL A 20 -20.37 9.19 -0.45
N LEU A 21 -21.34 8.88 -1.30
CA LEU A 21 -22.70 9.40 -1.27
C LEU A 21 -23.65 8.22 -1.02
N ILE A 22 -24.44 8.32 0.03
CA ILE A 22 -25.43 7.32 0.40
C ILE A 22 -26.79 7.99 0.27
N ASP A 23 -27.59 7.48 -0.67
CA ASP A 23 -28.97 7.92 -0.89
C ASP A 23 -29.92 6.90 -0.27
N VAL A 24 -30.71 7.35 0.70
CA VAL A 24 -31.59 6.50 1.51
C VAL A 24 -33.02 6.98 1.32
N LYS A 25 -33.91 6.07 0.92
CA LYS A 25 -35.33 6.37 0.80
C LYS A 25 -36.00 6.46 2.18
N HIS A 26 -37.10 7.21 2.25
CA HIS A 26 -37.87 7.40 3.48
C HIS A 26 -38.19 6.08 4.19
N GLY A 27 -38.01 6.07 5.52
CA GLY A 27 -38.29 4.92 6.38
C GLY A 27 -37.20 3.85 6.38
N THR A 28 -35.99 4.16 5.91
CA THR A 28 -34.81 3.29 5.98
C THR A 28 -33.67 4.04 6.66
N ASN A 29 -32.93 3.36 7.52
CA ASN A 29 -31.74 3.90 8.18
C ASN A 29 -30.55 2.99 7.88
N VAL A 30 -29.38 3.57 7.62
CA VAL A 30 -28.14 2.85 7.34
C VAL A 30 -27.11 3.23 8.40
N TRP A 31 -26.48 2.23 9.00
CA TRP A 31 -25.36 2.41 9.92
C TRP A 31 -24.26 1.41 9.58
N PHE A 32 -23.01 1.77 9.87
CA PHE A 32 -21.85 0.90 9.65
C PHE A 32 -21.14 0.66 10.97
N PRO A 33 -20.60 -0.55 11.19
CA PRO A 33 -19.74 -0.82 12.32
C PRO A 33 -18.39 -0.10 12.17
N GLY A 34 -17.90 0.49 13.27
CA GLY A 34 -16.55 1.01 13.52
C GLY A 34 -15.67 1.32 12.30
N GLU A 35 -14.77 0.38 11.97
CA GLU A 35 -13.75 0.56 10.92
C GLU A 35 -14.38 0.77 9.53
N LEU A 36 -15.52 0.15 9.23
CA LEU A 36 -16.20 0.33 7.94
C LEU A 36 -16.75 1.74 7.79
N ALA A 37 -17.31 2.33 8.85
CA ALA A 37 -17.74 3.73 8.84
C ALA A 37 -16.54 4.65 8.51
N THR A 38 -15.40 4.37 9.14
CA THR A 38 -14.17 5.13 8.96
C THR A 38 -13.62 5.01 7.53
N VAL A 39 -13.59 3.80 6.97
CA VAL A 39 -13.19 3.54 5.58
C VAL A 39 -14.09 4.29 4.60
N LEU A 40 -15.39 4.35 4.86
CA LEU A 40 -16.35 5.09 4.03
C LEU A 40 -16.33 6.61 4.26
N GLY A 41 -15.49 7.10 5.19
CA GLY A 41 -15.33 8.51 5.49
C GLY A 41 -16.39 9.11 6.42
N PHE A 42 -17.06 8.27 7.22
CA PHE A 42 -18.03 8.66 8.25
C PHE A 42 -17.45 8.48 9.66
N ASN A 43 -18.04 9.17 10.65
CA ASN A 43 -17.75 8.92 12.05
C ASN A 43 -18.37 7.58 12.48
N GLN A 44 -17.80 6.96 13.51
CA GLN A 44 -18.40 5.79 14.14
C GLN A 44 -19.83 6.13 14.62
N ASP A 45 -20.72 5.14 14.59
CA ASP A 45 -22.13 5.27 15.00
C ASP A 45 -22.98 6.28 14.20
N THR A 46 -22.50 6.73 13.04
CA THR A 46 -23.30 7.59 12.16
C THR A 46 -24.49 6.81 11.60
N ILE A 47 -25.70 7.28 11.91
CA ILE A 47 -26.95 6.79 11.31
C ILE A 47 -27.31 7.71 10.13
N ILE A 48 -27.50 7.11 8.95
CA ILE A 48 -27.82 7.81 7.72
C ILE A 48 -29.27 7.51 7.35
N GLU A 49 -30.13 8.52 7.48
CA GLU A 49 -31.57 8.41 7.25
C GLU A 49 -32.03 9.11 5.95
N LYS A 50 -31.12 9.89 5.35
CA LYS A 50 -31.36 10.67 4.14
C LYS A 50 -30.11 10.72 3.28
N LYS A 51 -30.26 11.24 2.07
CA LYS A 51 -29.15 11.50 1.16
C LYS A 51 -28.03 12.31 1.83
N THR A 52 -26.89 11.66 2.06
CA THR A 52 -25.77 12.21 2.82
C THR A 52 -24.45 11.88 2.14
N SER A 53 -23.57 12.88 2.03
CA SER A 53 -22.19 12.69 1.59
C SER A 53 -21.28 12.52 2.80
N SER A 54 -20.28 11.65 2.68
CA SER A 54 -19.29 11.43 3.72
C SER A 54 -18.58 12.74 4.10
N PRO A 55 -18.42 13.04 5.40
CA PRO A 55 -17.68 14.23 5.83
C PRO A 55 -16.22 14.19 5.37
N TYR A 56 -15.61 13.00 5.37
CA TYR A 56 -14.21 12.78 5.01
C TYR A 56 -14.06 12.01 3.70
N ALA A 57 -12.85 12.05 3.13
CA ALA A 57 -12.49 11.21 2.00
C ALA A 57 -12.51 9.74 2.42
N ALA A 58 -13.14 8.90 1.61
CA ALA A 58 -13.18 7.47 1.81
C ALA A 58 -11.90 6.80 1.31
N ASP A 59 -11.46 5.80 2.06
CA ASP A 59 -10.30 4.96 1.75
C ASP A 59 -10.73 3.71 0.97
N ILE A 60 -11.13 3.92 -0.28
CA ILE A 60 -11.59 2.83 -1.16
C ILE A 60 -10.48 1.82 -1.51
N ASN A 61 -9.22 2.15 -1.25
CA ASN A 61 -8.08 1.26 -1.48
C ASN A 61 -7.75 0.41 -0.24
N GLY A 62 -8.58 0.47 0.80
CA GLY A 62 -8.45 -0.40 1.98
C GLY A 62 -7.21 -0.09 2.82
N GLY A 63 -6.70 1.14 2.78
CA GLY A 63 -5.57 1.57 3.60
C GLY A 63 -4.20 1.29 2.98
N PHE A 64 -4.01 0.26 2.18
CA PHE A 64 -2.65 -0.09 1.76
C PHE A 64 -2.18 0.77 0.58
N SER A 65 -1.32 1.76 0.87
CA SER A 65 -0.78 2.67 -0.15
C SER A 65 0.61 2.28 -0.63
N SER A 66 1.41 1.67 0.24
CA SER A 66 2.80 1.38 -0.04
C SER A 66 3.29 0.12 0.66
N MET A 67 4.17 -0.61 -0.02
CA MET A 67 4.95 -1.72 0.50
C MET A 67 6.39 -1.28 0.74
N TYR A 68 6.93 -1.66 1.88
CA TYR A 68 8.31 -1.40 2.29
C TYR A 68 9.06 -2.72 2.20
N VAL A 69 10.10 -2.75 1.38
CA VAL A 69 10.94 -3.93 1.15
C VAL A 69 12.22 -3.76 1.94
N TYR A 70 12.34 -4.51 3.02
CA TYR A 70 13.54 -4.59 3.84
C TYR A 70 14.39 -5.79 3.43
N THR A 71 15.70 -5.65 3.59
CA THR A 71 16.63 -6.74 3.31
C THR A 71 17.86 -6.65 4.19
N ASP A 72 18.50 -7.78 4.44
CA ASP A 72 19.72 -7.90 5.25
C ASP A 72 21.01 -7.56 4.49
N ILE A 73 20.97 -7.49 3.16
CA ILE A 73 22.14 -7.15 2.34
C ILE A 73 22.43 -5.65 2.28
N VAL A 74 21.43 -4.79 2.50
CA VAL A 74 21.57 -3.33 2.41
C VAL A 74 22.12 -2.78 3.72
N ASP A 75 23.10 -1.89 3.65
CA ASP A 75 23.58 -1.19 4.85
C ASP A 75 22.47 -0.29 5.42
N ALA A 76 22.40 -0.20 6.75
CA ALA A 76 21.30 0.47 7.41
C ALA A 76 21.40 1.99 7.20
N GLN A 77 20.38 2.55 6.55
CA GLN A 77 20.29 3.97 6.21
C GLN A 77 19.18 4.66 7.03
N PHE A 78 19.30 5.97 7.20
CA PHE A 78 18.27 6.75 7.88
C PHE A 78 17.07 6.96 6.94
N VAL A 79 15.90 6.54 7.41
CA VAL A 79 14.61 6.76 6.74
C VAL A 79 13.71 7.48 7.75
N GLY A 80 13.55 8.80 7.57
CA GLY A 80 12.95 9.64 8.60
C GLY A 80 13.85 9.70 9.84
N ASP A 81 13.32 9.26 10.97
CA ASP A 81 13.96 9.22 12.29
C ASP A 81 14.51 7.84 12.67
N VAL A 82 14.33 6.82 11.84
CA VAL A 82 14.74 5.43 12.12
C VAL A 82 15.86 4.99 11.17
N LYS A 83 16.86 4.30 11.72
CA LYS A 83 17.92 3.64 10.94
C LYS A 83 17.48 2.21 10.57
N VAL A 84 17.32 1.93 9.27
CA VAL A 84 16.80 0.65 8.75
C VAL A 84 17.47 0.23 7.45
N SER A 85 17.59 -1.08 7.22
CA SER A 85 18.03 -1.66 5.94
C SER A 85 16.87 -1.76 4.94
N LEU A 86 16.35 -0.60 4.54
CA LEU A 86 15.26 -0.49 3.56
C LEU A 86 15.85 -0.47 2.15
N LEU A 87 15.46 -1.42 1.30
CA LEU A 87 15.85 -1.45 -0.11
C LEU A 87 15.03 -0.45 -0.93
N ARG A 88 13.69 -0.49 -0.79
CA ARG A 88 12.78 0.34 -1.58
C ARG A 88 11.38 0.41 -0.98
N ILE A 89 10.68 1.51 -1.29
CA ILE A 89 9.24 1.67 -1.10
C ILE A 89 8.55 1.49 -2.46
N VAL A 90 7.56 0.62 -2.53
CA VAL A 90 6.78 0.33 -3.74
C VAL A 90 5.34 0.76 -3.50
N ASN A 91 4.79 1.62 -4.36
CA ASN A 91 3.38 1.98 -4.27
C ASN A 91 2.52 0.82 -4.72
N ILE A 92 1.42 0.57 -3.99
CA ILE A 92 0.43 -0.41 -4.38
C ILE A 92 -0.49 0.26 -5.39
N GLU A 93 -0.57 -0.33 -6.57
CA GLU A 93 -1.41 0.11 -7.67
C GLU A 93 -2.28 -1.06 -8.14
N GLY A 94 -3.38 -0.76 -8.82
CA GLY A 94 -4.32 -1.76 -9.32
C GLY A 94 -5.54 -1.98 -8.43
N GLU A 95 -6.43 -2.87 -8.88
CA GLU A 95 -7.66 -3.24 -8.19
C GLU A 95 -7.50 -4.61 -7.51
N TYR A 96 -8.33 -4.86 -6.49
CA TYR A 96 -8.31 -6.15 -5.80
C TYR A 96 -8.51 -7.31 -6.78
N GLY A 97 -7.65 -8.33 -6.67
CA GLY A 97 -7.65 -9.50 -7.55
C GLY A 97 -6.76 -9.38 -8.79
N ASN A 98 -6.22 -8.20 -9.08
CA ASN A 98 -5.29 -8.03 -10.19
C ASN A 98 -3.85 -8.36 -9.76
N THR A 99 -3.12 -9.08 -10.62
CA THR A 99 -1.66 -9.22 -10.50
C THR A 99 -1.00 -8.00 -11.13
N VAL A 100 -0.23 -7.24 -10.33
CA VAL A 100 0.46 -6.04 -10.79
C VAL A 100 1.95 -6.34 -10.92
N HIS A 101 2.52 -6.03 -12.08
CA HIS A 101 3.95 -6.21 -12.34
C HIS A 101 4.63 -4.85 -12.51
N THR A 102 5.54 -4.51 -11.61
CA THR A 102 6.25 -3.23 -11.62
C THR A 102 7.70 -3.43 -12.02
N SER A 103 8.11 -2.77 -13.10
CA SER A 103 9.51 -2.71 -13.53
C SER A 103 10.09 -1.33 -13.27
N PHE A 104 11.29 -1.27 -12.70
CA PHE A 104 11.94 -0.01 -12.36
C PHE A 104 13.08 0.27 -13.32
N ARG A 105 12.94 1.34 -14.12
CA ARG A 105 13.95 1.74 -15.11
C ARG A 105 15.14 2.48 -14.51
N ASN A 106 14.93 3.15 -13.37
CA ASN A 106 15.97 3.91 -12.69
C ASN A 106 16.65 3.03 -11.64
N LEU A 107 17.93 2.75 -11.86
CA LEU A 107 18.77 2.04 -10.90
C LEU A 107 19.02 2.92 -9.68
N GLN A 108 18.80 2.36 -8.50
CA GLN A 108 19.08 3.02 -7.23
C GLN A 108 20.30 2.33 -6.62
N TYR A 109 21.40 3.06 -6.51
CA TYR A 109 22.61 2.57 -5.87
C TYR A 109 22.46 2.73 -4.36
N VAL A 110 22.47 1.61 -3.64
CA VAL A 110 22.38 1.57 -2.18
C VAL A 110 23.62 0.83 -1.65
N PRO A 111 24.28 1.33 -0.59
CA PRO A 111 25.42 0.64 0.00
C PRO A 111 25.04 -0.76 0.48
N VAL A 112 25.95 -1.70 0.32
CA VAL A 112 25.76 -3.11 0.69
C VAL A 112 26.54 -3.39 1.97
N LYS A 113 25.91 -4.09 2.92
CA LYS A 113 26.46 -4.46 4.23
C LYS A 113 27.53 -5.55 4.13
N VAL A 114 27.35 -6.49 3.19
CA VAL A 114 28.20 -7.66 2.99
C VAL A 114 28.56 -7.84 1.52
N ASN A 115 29.77 -8.35 1.25
CA ASN A 115 30.26 -8.62 -0.12
C ASN A 115 30.11 -10.10 -0.53
N SER A 116 29.70 -10.96 0.39
CA SER A 116 29.40 -12.37 0.18
C SER A 116 28.25 -12.77 1.10
N PHE A 117 27.26 -13.46 0.54
CA PHE A 117 26.12 -14.01 1.29
C PHE A 117 25.68 -15.30 0.62
N GLU A 118 25.15 -16.22 1.41
CA GLU A 118 24.54 -17.45 0.92
C GLU A 118 23.02 -17.27 0.74
N THR A 119 22.40 -16.59 1.70
CA THR A 119 20.96 -16.36 1.79
C THR A 119 20.68 -14.86 1.86
N ILE A 120 19.64 -14.41 1.16
CA ILE A 120 19.10 -13.05 1.30
C ILE A 120 17.75 -13.16 2.01
N GLU A 121 17.60 -12.46 3.13
CA GLU A 121 16.32 -12.28 3.76
C GLU A 121 15.61 -11.06 3.16
N VAL A 122 14.37 -11.24 2.70
CA VAL A 122 13.50 -10.14 2.26
C VAL A 122 12.25 -10.11 3.12
N ASN A 123 12.04 -8.97 3.78
CA ASN A 123 10.88 -8.73 4.62
C ASN A 123 10.02 -7.62 4.02
N ILE A 124 8.75 -7.94 3.73
CA ILE A 124 7.81 -6.99 3.12
C ILE A 124 6.81 -6.55 4.18
N LYS A 125 6.70 -5.23 4.39
CA LYS A 125 5.70 -4.61 5.26
C LYS A 125 4.79 -3.70 4.47
N MET A 126 3.48 -3.81 4.65
CA MET A 126 2.53 -2.89 4.05
C MET A 126 2.18 -1.77 5.02
N ALA A 127 2.27 -0.53 4.57
CA ALA A 127 1.77 0.60 5.35
C ALA A 127 0.31 0.86 5.01
N LYS A 128 -0.49 0.95 6.07
CA LYS A 128 -1.84 1.49 5.99
C LYS A 128 -1.77 3.02 6.01
N THR A 129 -2.48 3.70 5.12
CA THR A 129 -2.82 5.11 5.25
C THR A 129 -3.58 5.25 6.55
N LYS A 130 -3.09 6.13 7.42
CA LYS A 130 -3.66 6.36 8.74
C LYS A 130 -5.03 7.00 8.57
N THR A 131 -6.08 6.20 8.50
CA THR A 131 -7.42 6.66 8.86
C THR A 131 -7.43 6.92 10.36
N SER A 132 -8.08 7.99 10.80
CA SER A 132 -7.86 8.70 12.09
C SER A 132 -8.07 7.89 13.39
N HIS A 133 -8.36 6.60 13.34
CA HIS A 133 -8.48 5.73 14.51
C HIS A 133 -7.69 4.43 14.28
N LEU A 134 -6.74 4.20 15.19
CA LEU A 134 -5.58 3.33 15.07
C LEU A 134 -5.92 1.86 15.36
N SER A 135 -5.69 0.97 14.39
CA SER A 135 -5.39 -0.44 14.63
C SER A 135 -4.20 -0.85 13.73
N SER A 136 -3.00 -0.87 14.31
CA SER A 136 -1.77 -1.25 13.61
C SER A 136 -1.72 -2.77 13.40
N GLY A 137 -2.44 -3.26 12.39
CA GLY A 137 -2.26 -4.62 11.90
C GLY A 137 -1.06 -4.67 10.95
N SER A 138 0.08 -5.15 11.44
CA SER A 138 1.26 -5.44 10.62
C SER A 138 1.15 -6.87 10.10
N GLN A 139 0.97 -7.05 8.79
CA GLN A 139 1.14 -8.35 8.15
C GLN A 139 2.54 -8.40 7.53
N SER A 140 3.41 -9.23 8.10
CA SER A 140 4.76 -9.48 7.57
C SER A 140 4.73 -10.78 6.77
N GLN A 141 5.20 -10.73 5.52
CA GLN A 141 5.48 -11.93 4.73
C GLN A 141 7.00 -12.09 4.62
N HIS A 142 7.50 -13.27 4.98
CA HIS A 142 8.92 -13.61 4.95
C HIS A 142 9.21 -14.41 3.68
N PHE A 143 10.11 -13.91 2.84
CA PHE A 143 10.53 -14.58 1.61
C PHE A 143 12.04 -14.82 1.67
N THR A 144 12.44 -16.07 1.47
CA THR A 144 13.85 -16.46 1.30
C THR A 144 14.14 -16.65 -0.18
N LEU A 145 15.13 -15.92 -0.70
CA LEU A 145 15.63 -16.14 -2.06
C LEU A 145 16.97 -16.86 -1.99
N ASP A 146 17.08 -18.00 -2.66
CA ASP A 146 18.31 -18.78 -2.71
C ASP A 146 19.26 -18.25 -3.79
N ARG A 147 20.52 -18.04 -3.38
CA ARG A 147 21.75 -17.90 -4.18
C ARG A 147 21.75 -16.82 -5.27
N VAL A 148 22.41 -15.69 -4.98
CA VAL A 148 22.91 -14.73 -5.98
C VAL A 148 24.41 -14.50 -5.74
N ASP A 149 25.26 -15.02 -6.63
CA ASP A 149 26.71 -14.82 -6.57
C ASP A 149 27.11 -13.46 -7.18
N LEU A 150 27.32 -12.46 -6.30
CA LEU A 150 27.71 -11.10 -6.68
C LEU A 150 29.17 -10.99 -7.14
N SER A 151 30.01 -12.03 -6.99
CA SER A 151 31.40 -12.00 -7.46
C SER A 151 31.50 -11.83 -8.99
N THR A 152 30.43 -12.17 -9.70
CA THR A 152 30.28 -11.99 -11.15
C THR A 152 30.06 -10.53 -11.58
N LEU A 153 29.49 -9.67 -10.72
CA LEU A 153 29.20 -8.26 -11.05
C LEU A 153 30.42 -7.33 -10.89
N SER A 154 31.38 -7.69 -10.03
CA SER A 154 32.62 -6.94 -9.84
C SER A 154 33.53 -6.97 -11.09
N LYS A 155 33.44 -8.01 -11.91
CA LYS A 155 34.31 -8.18 -13.09
C LYS A 155 34.03 -7.18 -14.23
N ASN A 156 32.89 -6.49 -14.22
CA ASN A 156 32.56 -5.47 -15.23
C ASN A 156 32.89 -4.02 -14.83
N ALA A 157 33.38 -3.78 -13.60
CA ALA A 157 33.70 -2.42 -13.13
C ALA A 157 35.17 -2.00 -13.36
N ARG A 158 36.04 -2.88 -13.87
CA ARG A 158 37.45 -2.57 -14.16
C ARG A 158 37.76 -2.68 -15.66
N LYS A 159 37.22 -1.78 -16.47
CA LYS A 159 37.79 -1.50 -17.80
C LYS A 159 37.48 -0.07 -18.27
N THR A 160 37.93 0.91 -17.50
CA THR A 160 38.29 2.23 -18.03
C THR A 160 39.76 2.44 -17.69
N SER A 161 40.63 1.81 -18.49
CA SER A 161 42.07 2.02 -18.45
C SER A 161 42.37 3.44 -18.94
N CYS A 162 43.19 4.16 -18.18
CA CYS A 162 43.92 5.34 -18.60
C CYS A 162 44.52 5.14 -20.00
N GLY A 163 44.36 6.14 -20.86
CA GLY A 163 45.05 6.27 -22.14
C GLY A 163 45.59 7.69 -22.24
N CYS A 164 46.93 7.76 -22.29
CA CYS A 164 47.88 8.85 -22.45
C CYS A 164 47.37 10.22 -22.92
#